data_AF-A0A1G2VJT9-F1
#
_entry.id   AF-A0A1G2VJT9-F1
#
_cell.length_a   1.000
_cell.length_b   1.000
_cell.length_c   1.000
_cell.angle_alpha   90.00
_cell.angle_beta   90.00
_cell.angle_gamma   90.00
#
_symmetry.space_group_name_H-M   'P 1'
#
loop_
_entity.id
_entity.type
_entity.pdbx_description
1 polymer ?
#
loop_
_entity_poly.entity_id
_entity_poly.type
_entity_poly.pdbx_seq_one_letter_code
_entity_poly.pdbx_strand_id
1 'polypeptide(L)'
;MLFTRDEAIARLRGIGRGLPVRIRSPHTRFGEHKSVFRNVGFDFQQFAEYDPEKHAFWQIAWDMTDDTDEDALLVREYRETRVVPVVLVCDVSHSMLFGVDRQEKAMLLLELAGAFAFTAVHDQDPVGAVLFTDQVVQDIPPKPGKGHGYYIASSIYSFWEILEKAERVAGQPTNFFRALSHVRGRYTRPSVVAILSDFVGGESLASSALMRSFAARHDVMCCILDDPNEFARIRGWFGHIPDENPETGVITSVSVREARRKHHEILKRREQMIDEFKRINVSCTVFQYGDHYQTLTKLLAERR
;
A
#
# COMPACT_ATOMS: atom_id res chain seq x y z
N MET A 1 25.43 11.65 -5.15
CA MET A 1 24.27 11.37 -6.00
C MET A 1 24.36 9.90 -6.37
N LEU A 2 23.44 9.09 -5.89
CA LEU A 2 23.68 7.65 -5.72
C LEU A 2 22.69 6.74 -6.47
N PHE A 3 21.56 7.25 -6.95
CA PHE A 3 20.92 6.72 -8.15
C PHE A 3 20.15 7.83 -8.87
N THR A 4 20.11 7.75 -10.19
CA THR A 4 19.42 8.73 -11.05
C THR A 4 17.94 8.33 -11.23
N ARG A 5 17.13 9.28 -11.70
CA ARG A 5 15.74 9.02 -12.08
C ARG A 5 15.64 7.92 -13.13
N ASP A 6 16.60 7.87 -14.04
CA ASP A 6 16.65 6.85 -15.09
C ASP A 6 16.95 5.46 -14.53
N GLU A 7 17.84 5.34 -13.55
CA GLU A 7 18.10 4.08 -12.85
C GLU A 7 16.87 3.62 -12.05
N ALA A 8 16.23 4.54 -11.33
CA ALA A 8 14.99 4.28 -10.62
C ALA A 8 13.88 3.77 -11.57
N ILE A 9 13.67 4.44 -12.70
CA ILE A 9 12.70 4.03 -13.71
C ILE A 9 13.11 2.70 -14.37
N ALA A 10 14.40 2.49 -14.64
CA ALA A 10 14.89 1.25 -15.25
C ALA A 10 14.60 0.03 -14.37
N ARG A 11 14.76 0.15 -13.05
CA ARG A 11 14.39 -0.90 -12.11
C ARG A 11 12.89 -1.18 -12.12
N LEU A 12 12.08 -0.12 -12.16
CA LEU A 12 10.63 -0.24 -12.28
C LEU A 12 10.16 -0.90 -13.58
N ARG A 13 10.88 -0.73 -14.70
CA ARG A 13 10.57 -1.42 -15.96
C ARG A 13 10.64 -2.94 -15.82
N GLY A 14 11.51 -3.46 -14.96
CA GLY A 14 11.59 -4.89 -14.64
C GLY A 14 10.30 -5.46 -14.04
N ILE A 15 9.54 -4.63 -13.31
CA ILE A 15 8.27 -4.97 -12.65
C ILE A 15 7.07 -4.36 -13.40
N GLY A 16 7.30 -3.66 -14.52
CA GLY A 16 6.26 -2.96 -15.28
C GLY A 16 5.18 -3.87 -15.89
N ARG A 17 5.34 -5.19 -15.76
CA ARG A 17 4.33 -6.21 -16.06
C ARG A 17 3.42 -6.54 -14.87
N GLY A 18 3.70 -6.02 -13.67
CA GLY A 18 3.09 -6.44 -12.42
C GLY A 18 3.74 -7.72 -11.88
N LEU A 19 3.52 -7.99 -10.59
CA LEU A 19 3.85 -9.29 -10.02
C LEU A 19 2.82 -10.33 -10.46
N PRO A 20 3.18 -11.63 -10.56
CA PRO A 20 2.27 -12.70 -10.99
C PRO A 20 1.29 -13.10 -9.85
N VAL A 21 0.69 -12.13 -9.19
CA VAL A 21 -0.24 -12.30 -8.08
C VAL A 21 -1.29 -11.18 -8.15
N ARG A 22 -2.53 -11.47 -7.74
CA ARG A 22 -3.59 -10.46 -7.69
C ARG A 22 -3.68 -9.80 -6.34
N ILE A 23 -3.99 -8.50 -6.34
CA ILE A 23 -4.38 -7.79 -5.13
C ILE A 23 -5.87 -8.07 -4.90
N ARG A 24 -6.20 -8.81 -3.83
CA ARG A 24 -7.59 -9.12 -3.48
C ARG A 24 -7.92 -8.58 -2.10
N SER A 25 -9.14 -8.10 -1.95
CA SER A 25 -9.69 -7.72 -0.65
C SER A 25 -10.57 -8.85 -0.10
N PRO A 26 -10.27 -9.40 1.09
CA PRO A 26 -11.12 -10.40 1.74
C PRO A 26 -12.48 -9.83 2.18
N HIS A 27 -12.60 -8.50 2.29
CA HIS A 27 -13.85 -7.80 2.58
C HIS A 27 -14.79 -7.74 1.36
N THR A 28 -14.29 -8.00 0.16
CA THR A 28 -15.10 -8.04 -1.06
C THR A 28 -15.55 -9.48 -1.30
N ARG A 29 -16.33 -10.02 -0.36
CA ARG A 29 -17.03 -11.28 -0.59
C ARG A 29 -18.12 -11.01 -1.62
N PHE A 30 -17.88 -11.54 -2.80
CA PHE A 30 -18.77 -11.57 -3.94
C PHE A 30 -20.02 -12.40 -3.62
N GLY A 31 -21.03 -11.77 -3.01
CA GLY A 31 -22.33 -12.37 -2.70
C GLY A 31 -23.41 -11.31 -2.47
N GLU A 32 -24.51 -11.44 -3.24
CA GLU A 32 -25.86 -10.91 -2.96
C GLU A 32 -26.08 -9.39 -2.88
N HIS A 33 -25.86 -8.65 -3.98
CA HIS A 33 -26.57 -7.37 -4.15
C HIS A 33 -27.08 -7.21 -5.58
N LYS A 34 -28.41 -7.18 -5.74
CA LYS A 34 -29.09 -6.78 -6.99
C LYS A 34 -28.85 -5.28 -7.24
N SER A 35 -28.57 -4.97 -8.50
CA SER A 35 -28.10 -3.68 -9.03
C SER A 35 -29.11 -2.54 -8.96
N VAL A 36 -28.67 -1.31 -8.61
CA VAL A 36 -29.42 -0.06 -8.92
C VAL A 36 -28.50 1.13 -9.31
N PHE A 37 -27.23 0.94 -9.70
CA PHE A 37 -26.36 2.10 -10.01
C PHE A 37 -25.57 1.99 -11.32
N ARG A 38 -25.64 3.08 -12.10
CA ARG A 38 -24.90 3.35 -13.34
C ARG A 38 -23.42 3.61 -13.04
N ASN A 39 -22.55 3.03 -13.88
CA ASN A 39 -21.13 3.35 -14.12
C ASN A 39 -20.07 2.30 -13.71
N VAL A 40 -20.38 0.99 -13.77
CA VAL A 40 -19.35 -0.07 -13.70
C VAL A 40 -19.62 -1.11 -14.79
N GLY A 41 -18.56 -1.69 -15.35
CA GLY A 41 -18.67 -2.77 -16.35
C GLY A 41 -19.48 -3.93 -15.80
N PHE A 42 -20.39 -4.42 -16.62
CA PHE A 42 -21.26 -5.54 -16.31
C PHE A 42 -20.62 -6.81 -16.84
N ASP A 43 -20.37 -7.80 -15.98
CA ASP A 43 -19.95 -9.13 -16.41
C ASP A 43 -21.20 -10.02 -16.48
N PHE A 44 -21.42 -10.68 -17.61
CA PHE A 44 -22.56 -11.57 -17.78
C PHE A 44 -22.43 -12.74 -16.79
N GLN A 45 -23.41 -12.91 -15.91
CA GLN A 45 -23.35 -13.95 -14.88
C GLN A 45 -24.05 -15.21 -15.35
N GLN A 46 -25.34 -15.10 -15.69
CA GLN A 46 -26.18 -16.20 -16.09
C GLN A 46 -27.47 -15.67 -16.73
N PHE A 47 -28.22 -16.59 -17.34
CA PHE A 47 -29.64 -16.37 -17.63
C PHE A 47 -30.47 -16.77 -16.41
N ALA A 48 -31.50 -15.98 -16.11
CA ALA A 48 -32.49 -16.29 -15.08
C ALA A 48 -33.89 -16.06 -15.64
N GLU A 49 -34.90 -16.67 -15.01
CA GLU A 49 -36.31 -16.44 -15.36
C GLU A 49 -36.72 -15.00 -15.02
N TYR A 50 -37.50 -14.39 -15.92
CA TYR A 50 -38.02 -13.03 -15.75
C TYR A 50 -39.00 -12.97 -14.58
N ASP A 51 -38.82 -11.98 -13.73
CA ASP A 51 -39.68 -11.71 -12.58
C ASP A 51 -40.05 -10.22 -12.67
N PRO A 52 -41.31 -9.87 -12.97
CA PRO A 52 -41.72 -8.49 -13.19
C PRO A 52 -41.60 -7.62 -11.92
N GLU A 53 -41.51 -8.22 -10.72
CA GLU A 53 -41.27 -7.47 -9.48
C GLU A 53 -39.77 -7.17 -9.26
N LYS A 54 -38.86 -7.94 -9.85
CA LYS A 54 -37.41 -7.85 -9.63
C LYS A 54 -36.61 -7.37 -10.84
N HIS A 55 -37.14 -7.53 -12.05
CA HIS A 55 -36.41 -7.35 -13.30
C HIS A 55 -37.13 -6.33 -14.18
N ALA A 56 -36.35 -5.45 -14.81
CA ALA A 56 -36.87 -4.48 -15.75
C ALA A 56 -36.95 -5.07 -17.16
N PHE A 57 -37.90 -4.57 -17.96
CA PHE A 57 -38.17 -5.08 -19.32
C PHE A 57 -36.96 -5.08 -20.26
N TRP A 58 -36.04 -4.11 -20.13
CA TRP A 58 -34.83 -4.04 -20.97
C TRP A 58 -33.77 -5.11 -20.62
N GLN A 59 -33.95 -5.87 -19.55
CA GLN A 59 -33.05 -6.96 -19.16
C GLN A 59 -33.40 -8.28 -19.85
N ILE A 60 -34.57 -8.36 -20.53
CA ILE A 60 -35.04 -9.55 -21.24
C ILE A 60 -34.14 -9.84 -22.45
N ALA A 61 -33.65 -11.07 -22.53
CA ALA A 61 -32.89 -11.58 -23.65
C ALA A 61 -33.85 -12.24 -24.64
N TRP A 62 -34.45 -11.41 -25.50
CA TRP A 62 -35.37 -11.85 -26.55
C TRP A 62 -34.76 -12.92 -27.45
N ASP A 63 -33.46 -12.82 -27.73
CA ASP A 63 -32.71 -13.76 -28.55
C ASP A 63 -32.51 -15.15 -27.93
N MET A 64 -32.66 -15.27 -26.61
CA MET A 64 -32.48 -16.54 -25.89
C MET A 64 -33.81 -17.16 -25.45
N THR A 65 -34.86 -16.35 -25.37
CA THR A 65 -36.20 -16.81 -24.96
C THR A 65 -36.87 -17.63 -26.07
N ASP A 66 -36.61 -17.29 -27.33
CA ASP A 66 -37.21 -17.98 -28.49
C ASP A 66 -36.64 -19.41 -28.72
N ASP A 67 -35.50 -19.73 -28.09
CA ASP A 67 -34.79 -21.02 -28.24
C ASP A 67 -35.08 -22.02 -27.09
N THR A 68 -35.87 -21.63 -26.08
CA THR A 68 -36.26 -22.53 -24.98
C THR A 68 -37.63 -23.15 -25.22
N ASP A 69 -37.73 -24.49 -25.06
CA ASP A 69 -38.99 -25.27 -25.16
C ASP A 69 -40.01 -24.93 -24.05
N GLU A 70 -39.60 -24.18 -23.03
CA GLU A 70 -40.44 -23.70 -21.94
C GLU A 70 -40.81 -22.23 -22.20
N ASP A 71 -42.09 -21.87 -22.08
CA ASP A 71 -42.66 -20.50 -22.29
C ASP A 71 -42.12 -19.42 -21.30
N ALA A 72 -40.92 -19.61 -20.75
CA ALA A 72 -40.30 -18.79 -19.74
C ALA A 72 -39.42 -17.70 -20.38
N LEU A 73 -39.76 -16.43 -20.10
CA LEU A 73 -38.95 -15.28 -20.48
C LEU A 73 -37.60 -15.30 -19.74
N LEU A 74 -36.48 -15.20 -20.46
CA LEU A 74 -35.15 -15.16 -19.85
C LEU A 74 -34.61 -13.73 -19.75
N VAL A 75 -33.96 -13.41 -18.63
CA VAL A 75 -33.20 -12.16 -18.45
C VAL A 75 -31.71 -12.42 -18.34
N ARG A 76 -30.90 -11.48 -18.86
CA ARG A 76 -29.47 -11.44 -18.58
C ARG A 76 -29.25 -10.84 -17.19
N GLU A 77 -28.86 -11.67 -16.23
CA GLU A 77 -28.35 -11.19 -14.96
C GLU A 77 -26.88 -10.80 -15.14
N TYR A 78 -26.58 -9.54 -14.83
CA TYR A 78 -25.23 -9.00 -14.87
C TYR A 78 -24.72 -8.81 -13.45
N ARG A 79 -23.49 -9.26 -13.21
CA ARG A 79 -22.78 -8.96 -11.98
C ARG A 79 -22.03 -7.65 -12.13
N GLU A 80 -22.19 -6.76 -11.14
CA GLU A 80 -21.30 -5.60 -11.03
C GLU A 80 -19.91 -6.10 -10.60
N THR A 81 -18.95 -6.14 -11.53
CA THR A 81 -17.55 -6.33 -11.19
C THR A 81 -17.02 -5.01 -10.62
N ARG A 82 -17.16 -4.82 -9.30
CA ARG A 82 -16.57 -3.66 -8.63
C ARG A 82 -15.06 -3.80 -8.59
N VAL A 83 -14.41 -2.92 -9.33
CA VAL A 83 -12.96 -2.74 -9.29
C VAL A 83 -12.61 -2.07 -7.97
N VAL A 84 -11.84 -2.75 -7.10
CA VAL A 84 -11.48 -2.22 -5.78
C VAL A 84 -10.19 -1.43 -5.92
N PRO A 85 -10.19 -0.10 -5.69
CA PRO A 85 -9.00 0.69 -5.90
C PRO A 85 -7.92 0.34 -4.88
N VAL A 86 -6.68 0.40 -5.33
CA VAL A 86 -5.48 0.30 -4.49
C VAL A 86 -5.01 1.70 -4.13
N VAL A 87 -4.86 2.00 -2.84
CA VAL A 87 -4.36 3.28 -2.35
C VAL A 87 -3.06 3.04 -1.61
N LEU A 88 -1.97 3.59 -2.13
CA LEU A 88 -0.67 3.56 -1.46
C LEU A 88 -0.59 4.73 -0.49
N VAL A 89 -0.23 4.50 0.76
CA VAL A 89 0.01 5.55 1.76
C VAL A 89 1.49 5.51 2.07
N CYS A 90 2.25 6.37 1.39
CA CYS A 90 3.71 6.33 1.41
C CYS A 90 4.25 7.40 2.34
N ASP A 91 5.01 6.95 3.34
CA ASP A 91 5.80 7.82 4.17
C ASP A 91 6.99 8.33 3.37
N VAL A 92 7.10 9.64 3.21
CA VAL A 92 8.21 10.32 2.56
C VAL A 92 8.89 11.29 3.53
N SER A 93 8.84 10.99 4.83
CA SER A 93 9.47 11.78 5.89
C SER A 93 11.00 11.59 5.93
N HIS A 94 11.65 12.34 6.82
CA HIS A 94 13.10 12.26 7.00
C HIS A 94 13.56 10.94 7.64
N SER A 95 12.71 10.22 8.40
CA SER A 95 13.05 8.91 8.95
C SER A 95 13.30 7.87 7.84
N MET A 96 12.58 7.99 6.73
CA MET A 96 12.77 7.18 5.52
C MET A 96 14.10 7.41 4.82
N LEU A 97 14.76 8.55 5.09
CA LEU A 97 16.11 8.89 4.60
C LEU A 97 17.20 8.61 5.64
N PHE A 98 16.82 8.04 6.78
CA PHE A 98 17.73 7.72 7.87
C PHE A 98 18.32 6.32 7.72
N GLY A 99 19.48 6.05 8.31
CA GLY A 99 20.16 4.76 8.24
C GLY A 99 21.52 4.84 7.55
N VAL A 100 22.30 3.77 7.65
CA VAL A 100 23.66 3.74 7.12
C VAL A 100 23.64 3.70 5.59
N ASP A 101 22.66 3.02 5.00
CA ASP A 101 22.43 2.99 3.55
C ASP A 101 21.10 3.68 3.22
N ARG A 102 21.07 5.01 3.39
CA ARG A 102 19.91 5.90 3.15
C ARG A 102 19.18 5.67 1.82
N GLN A 103 19.87 5.15 0.80
CA GLN A 103 19.26 4.79 -0.47
C GLN A 103 18.43 3.53 -0.42
N GLU A 104 18.78 2.55 0.40
CA GLU A 104 18.12 1.25 0.39
C GLU A 104 16.67 1.39 0.84
N LYS A 105 16.36 2.18 1.88
CA LYS A 105 14.97 2.43 2.32
C LYS A 105 14.15 3.25 1.31
N ALA A 106 14.72 4.33 0.79
CA ALA A 106 14.04 5.14 -0.23
C ALA A 106 13.80 4.35 -1.52
N MET A 107 14.77 3.53 -1.92
CA MET A 107 14.64 2.67 -3.09
C MET A 107 13.65 1.54 -2.86
N LEU A 108 13.68 0.93 -1.68
CA LEU A 108 12.71 -0.07 -1.26
C LEU A 108 11.27 0.49 -1.29
N LEU A 109 11.07 1.72 -0.79
CA LEU A 109 9.77 2.40 -0.90
C LEU A 109 9.32 2.54 -2.35
N LEU A 110 10.21 3.04 -3.22
CA LEU A 110 9.89 3.24 -4.63
C LEU A 110 9.59 1.92 -5.35
N GLU A 111 10.40 0.89 -5.11
CA GLU A 111 10.29 -0.43 -5.71
C GLU A 111 9.01 -1.15 -5.25
N LEU A 112 8.67 -1.07 -3.96
CA LEU A 112 7.40 -1.61 -3.44
C LEU A 112 6.19 -0.84 -3.95
N ALA A 113 6.21 0.50 -3.90
CA ALA A 113 5.13 1.32 -4.43
C ALA A 113 4.90 1.05 -5.92
N GLY A 114 5.98 0.94 -6.69
CA GLY A 114 5.96 0.53 -8.08
C GLY A 114 5.39 -0.87 -8.28
N ALA A 115 5.82 -1.84 -7.49
CA ALA A 115 5.31 -3.22 -7.56
C ALA A 115 3.80 -3.28 -7.29
N PHE A 116 3.31 -2.61 -6.25
CA PHE A 116 1.87 -2.52 -6.00
C PHE A 116 1.15 -1.83 -7.17
N ALA A 117 1.66 -0.70 -7.64
CA ALA A 117 1.02 0.07 -8.71
C ALA A 117 0.96 -0.69 -10.03
N PHE A 118 2.05 -1.33 -10.46
CA PHE A 118 2.05 -2.10 -11.70
C PHE A 118 1.27 -3.41 -11.58
N THR A 119 1.19 -4.01 -10.38
CA THR A 119 0.32 -5.17 -10.14
C THR A 119 -1.15 -4.78 -10.25
N ALA A 120 -1.57 -3.68 -9.60
CA ALA A 120 -2.92 -3.14 -9.73
C ALA A 120 -3.26 -2.80 -11.20
N VAL A 121 -2.35 -2.11 -11.90
CA VAL A 121 -2.53 -1.76 -13.31
C VAL A 121 -2.62 -3.00 -14.21
N HIS A 122 -1.85 -4.05 -13.93
CA HIS A 122 -1.92 -5.31 -14.66
C HIS A 122 -3.32 -5.95 -14.51
N ASP A 123 -3.88 -5.89 -13.30
CA ASP A 123 -5.23 -6.36 -13.01
C ASP A 123 -6.34 -5.39 -13.42
N GLN A 124 -5.99 -4.25 -14.04
CA GLN A 124 -6.90 -3.16 -14.44
C GLN A 124 -7.60 -2.47 -13.26
N ASP A 125 -7.05 -2.61 -12.05
CA ASP A 125 -7.51 -1.90 -10.86
C ASP A 125 -6.98 -0.45 -10.84
N PRO A 126 -7.82 0.56 -10.51
CA PRO A 126 -7.33 1.91 -10.26
C PRO A 126 -6.35 1.92 -9.10
N VAL A 127 -5.21 2.56 -9.28
CA VAL A 127 -4.23 2.77 -8.21
C VAL A 127 -4.08 4.25 -7.95
N GLY A 128 -4.03 4.67 -6.68
CA GLY A 128 -3.71 6.02 -6.25
C GLY A 128 -2.64 6.01 -5.16
N ALA A 129 -2.18 7.19 -4.74
CA ALA A 129 -1.18 7.32 -3.69
C ALA A 129 -1.37 8.58 -2.86
N VAL A 130 -1.13 8.49 -1.55
CA VAL A 130 -1.05 9.61 -0.63
C VAL A 130 0.35 9.63 -0.05
N LEU A 131 1.08 10.69 -0.32
CA LEU A 131 2.43 10.93 0.21
C LEU A 131 2.31 11.81 1.45
N PHE A 132 3.01 11.44 2.53
CA PHE A 132 2.92 12.19 3.79
C PHE A 132 4.24 12.25 4.56
N THR A 133 4.31 13.25 5.43
CA THR A 133 5.37 13.51 6.42
C THR A 133 4.69 13.74 7.79
N ASP A 134 4.87 14.91 8.40
CA ASP A 134 4.01 15.49 9.45
C ASP A 134 2.60 15.90 8.94
N GLN A 135 2.44 15.99 7.62
CA GLN A 135 1.18 16.29 6.94
C GLN A 135 1.10 15.59 5.59
N VAL A 136 -0.07 15.62 4.96
CA VAL A 136 -0.22 15.13 3.57
C VAL A 136 0.42 16.15 2.64
N VAL A 137 1.43 15.71 1.88
CA VAL A 137 2.16 16.55 0.92
C VAL A 137 1.63 16.38 -0.50
N GLN A 138 1.07 15.22 -0.83
CA GLN A 138 0.45 14.97 -2.12
C GLN A 138 -0.63 13.89 -2.03
N ASP A 139 -1.77 14.11 -2.69
CA ASP A 139 -2.85 13.13 -2.86
C ASP A 139 -3.12 12.91 -4.35
N ILE A 140 -2.79 11.71 -4.81
CA ILE A 140 -2.94 11.24 -6.19
C ILE A 140 -4.16 10.32 -6.25
N PRO A 141 -5.27 10.77 -6.86
CA PRO A 141 -6.50 9.99 -6.89
C PRO A 141 -6.36 8.72 -7.75
N PRO A 142 -7.01 7.60 -7.37
CA PRO A 142 -6.91 6.36 -8.09
C PRO A 142 -7.34 6.44 -9.55
N LYS A 143 -6.46 6.03 -10.47
CA LYS A 143 -6.76 5.93 -11.90
C LYS A 143 -6.15 4.65 -12.47
N PRO A 144 -6.79 4.03 -13.49
CA PRO A 144 -6.19 2.89 -14.19
C PRO A 144 -5.06 3.35 -15.12
N GLY A 145 -4.25 2.38 -15.54
CA GLY A 145 -3.29 2.54 -16.64
C GLY A 145 -1.83 2.72 -16.24
N LYS A 146 -0.93 2.20 -17.08
CA LYS A 146 0.53 2.13 -16.82
C LYS A 146 1.16 3.50 -16.60
N GLY A 147 0.75 4.50 -17.37
CA GLY A 147 1.22 5.88 -17.21
C GLY A 147 0.94 6.42 -15.80
N HIS A 148 -0.15 6.00 -15.17
CA HIS A 148 -0.49 6.42 -13.81
C HIS A 148 0.42 5.76 -12.76
N GLY A 149 0.75 4.48 -12.93
CA GLY A 149 1.75 3.81 -12.08
C GLY A 149 3.12 4.48 -12.14
N TYR A 150 3.59 4.84 -13.34
CA TYR A 150 4.83 5.62 -13.51
C TYR A 150 4.73 7.04 -12.89
N TYR A 151 3.57 7.68 -12.97
CA TYR A 151 3.35 9.00 -12.35
C TYR A 151 3.45 8.94 -10.82
N ILE A 152 2.89 7.91 -10.19
CA ILE A 152 3.02 7.68 -8.75
C ILE A 152 4.49 7.48 -8.37
N ALA A 153 5.18 6.57 -9.06
CA ALA A 153 6.60 6.32 -8.81
C ALA A 153 7.46 7.58 -9.01
N SER A 154 7.18 8.34 -10.08
CA SER A 154 7.88 9.60 -10.32
C SER A 154 7.61 10.63 -9.23
N SER A 155 6.40 10.69 -8.68
CA SER A 155 6.07 11.61 -7.59
C SER A 155 6.86 11.27 -6.32
N ILE A 156 6.96 9.98 -5.97
CA ILE A 156 7.77 9.51 -4.84
C ILE A 156 9.25 9.87 -5.05
N TYR A 157 9.81 9.60 -6.23
CA TYR A 157 11.19 9.94 -6.56
C TYR A 157 11.46 11.45 -6.48
N SER A 158 10.55 12.28 -6.98
CA SER A 158 10.71 13.74 -6.92
C SER A 158 10.73 14.26 -5.49
N PHE A 159 9.93 13.71 -4.57
CA PHE A 159 10.00 14.06 -3.16
C PHE A 159 11.34 13.64 -2.52
N TRP A 160 11.83 12.46 -2.84
CA TRP A 160 13.15 12.01 -2.40
C TRP A 160 14.26 12.98 -2.87
N GLU A 161 14.24 13.39 -4.13
CA GLU A 161 15.23 14.31 -4.69
C GLU A 161 15.18 15.70 -4.01
N ILE A 162 13.99 16.19 -3.67
CA ILE A 162 13.82 17.45 -2.93
C ILE A 162 14.42 17.32 -1.53
N LEU A 163 14.13 16.24 -0.82
CA LEU A 163 14.60 16.03 0.55
C LEU A 163 16.11 15.77 0.62
N GLU A 164 16.70 15.09 -0.38
CA GLU A 164 18.16 14.90 -0.46
C GLU A 164 18.88 16.27 -0.59
N LYS A 165 18.28 17.22 -1.31
CA LYS A 165 18.86 18.54 -1.58
C LYS A 165 18.51 19.60 -0.52
N ALA A 166 17.46 19.39 0.26
CA ALA A 166 17.05 20.33 1.28
C ALA A 166 18.09 20.39 2.41
N GLU A 167 18.47 21.61 2.82
CA GLU A 167 19.18 21.78 4.09
C GLU A 167 18.29 21.26 5.23
N ARG A 168 18.88 20.47 6.12
CA ARG A 168 18.18 19.89 7.26
C ARG A 168 17.69 20.96 8.21
N VAL A 169 16.45 21.36 8.01
CA VAL A 169 15.67 22.06 9.02
C VAL A 169 15.07 20.98 9.91
N ALA A 170 15.17 21.13 11.23
CA ALA A 170 14.50 20.24 12.18
C ALA A 170 13.03 20.08 11.75
N GLY A 171 12.71 18.90 11.24
CA GLY A 171 11.38 18.59 10.71
C GLY A 171 10.40 18.36 11.85
N GLN A 172 9.11 18.55 11.57
CA GLN A 172 8.10 18.02 12.48
C GLN A 172 8.07 16.48 12.33
N PRO A 173 7.90 15.73 13.43
CA PRO A 173 7.87 14.28 13.38
C PRO A 173 6.70 13.78 12.54
N THR A 174 6.90 12.62 11.92
CA THR A 174 5.91 11.95 11.07
C THR A 174 4.56 11.82 11.77
N ASN A 175 3.47 12.13 11.06
CA ASN A 175 2.12 12.12 11.62
C ASN A 175 1.17 11.18 10.86
N PHE A 176 1.22 9.90 11.23
CA PHE A 176 0.32 8.88 10.70
C PHE A 176 -1.16 9.21 10.92
N PHE A 177 -1.52 9.83 12.04
CA PHE A 177 -2.91 10.12 12.36
C PHE A 177 -3.52 11.14 11.39
N ARG A 178 -2.76 12.17 10.99
CA ARG A 178 -3.18 13.13 9.97
C ARG A 178 -3.32 12.46 8.61
N ALA A 179 -2.34 11.66 8.20
CA ALA A 179 -2.39 10.94 6.93
C ALA A 179 -3.60 10.00 6.86
N LEU A 180 -3.82 9.15 7.87
CA LEU A 180 -4.96 8.24 7.90
C LEU A 180 -6.30 8.96 8.01
N SER A 181 -6.37 10.08 8.73
CA SER A 181 -7.60 10.89 8.78
C SER A 181 -7.96 11.47 7.41
N HIS A 182 -6.95 11.95 6.67
CA HIS A 182 -7.12 12.41 5.29
C HIS A 182 -7.61 11.28 4.40
N VAL A 183 -6.92 10.14 4.40
CA VAL A 183 -7.28 8.97 3.57
C VAL A 183 -8.71 8.50 3.91
N ARG A 184 -9.06 8.38 5.19
CA ARG A 184 -10.41 7.97 5.63
C ARG A 184 -11.51 8.92 5.15
N GLY A 185 -11.25 10.23 5.12
CA GLY A 185 -12.19 11.23 4.63
C GLY A 185 -12.28 11.25 3.10
N ARG A 186 -11.16 11.06 2.43
CA ARG A 186 -11.03 11.10 0.96
C ARG A 186 -11.60 9.86 0.28
N TYR A 187 -11.39 8.69 0.88
CA TYR A 187 -11.74 7.37 0.33
C TYR A 187 -12.90 6.79 1.15
N THR A 188 -14.12 7.13 0.77
CA THR A 188 -15.33 6.72 1.49
C THR A 188 -15.80 5.30 1.17
N ARG A 189 -15.34 4.74 0.04
CA ARG A 189 -15.63 3.36 -0.38
C ARG A 189 -14.54 2.41 0.08
N PRO A 190 -14.82 1.10 0.24
CA PRO A 190 -13.80 0.10 0.49
C PRO A 190 -12.68 0.16 -0.55
N SER A 191 -11.45 -0.03 -0.10
CA SER A 191 -10.24 0.04 -0.91
C SER A 191 -9.19 -0.88 -0.30
N VAL A 192 -8.25 -1.35 -1.10
CA VAL A 192 -7.04 -1.98 -0.57
C VAL A 192 -6.05 -0.86 -0.28
N VAL A 193 -5.57 -0.77 0.95
CA VAL A 193 -4.67 0.29 1.40
C VAL A 193 -3.34 -0.31 1.83
N ALA A 194 -2.26 0.02 1.12
CA ALA A 194 -0.92 -0.37 1.50
C ALA A 194 -0.18 0.82 2.12
N ILE A 195 0.08 0.76 3.44
CA ILE A 195 0.86 1.76 4.17
C ILE A 195 2.32 1.34 4.09
N LEU A 196 3.16 2.16 3.46
CA LEU A 196 4.59 1.92 3.26
C LEU A 196 5.38 2.92 4.11
N SER A 197 6.04 2.44 5.18
CA SER A 197 6.77 3.29 6.14
C SER A 197 7.73 2.45 7.00
N ASP A 198 8.70 3.07 7.65
CA ASP A 198 9.48 2.47 8.73
C ASP A 198 8.75 2.47 10.09
N PHE A 199 7.58 3.12 10.16
CA PHE A 199 6.70 3.26 11.33
C PHE A 199 7.34 3.98 12.53
N VAL A 200 8.39 4.77 12.31
CA VAL A 200 8.98 5.62 13.36
C VAL A 200 7.97 6.70 13.76
N GLY A 201 7.61 6.78 15.06
CA GLY A 201 6.54 7.66 15.54
C GLY A 201 5.12 7.10 15.36
N GLY A 202 5.00 5.88 14.84
CA GLY A 202 3.75 5.15 14.61
C GLY A 202 3.40 4.12 15.69
N GLU A 203 4.09 4.10 16.84
CA GLU A 203 3.99 3.02 17.83
C GLU A 203 2.58 2.83 18.40
N SER A 204 1.83 3.93 18.55
CA SER A 204 0.46 3.88 19.07
C SER A 204 -0.59 3.56 18.02
N LEU A 205 -0.20 3.48 16.74
CA LEU A 205 -1.13 3.45 15.61
C LEU A 205 -2.01 2.20 15.63
N ALA A 206 -1.43 1.02 15.86
CA ALA A 206 -2.15 -0.25 15.91
C ALA A 206 -3.20 -0.29 17.03
N SER A 207 -2.87 0.30 18.19
CA SER A 207 -3.79 0.40 19.33
C SER A 207 -4.87 1.51 19.18
N SER A 208 -4.79 2.35 18.15
CA SER A 208 -5.66 3.51 18.01
C SER A 208 -7.08 3.19 17.53
N ALA A 209 -8.06 3.98 17.99
CA ALA A 209 -9.43 3.89 17.49
C ALA A 209 -9.53 4.29 16.00
N LEU A 210 -8.67 5.21 15.55
CA LEU A 210 -8.58 5.61 14.16
C LEU A 210 -8.23 4.42 13.27
N MET A 211 -7.16 3.69 13.58
CA MET A 211 -6.73 2.54 12.80
C MET A 211 -7.78 1.43 12.80
N ARG A 212 -8.41 1.13 13.95
CA ARG A 212 -9.53 0.17 14.01
C ARG A 212 -10.68 0.57 13.08
N SER A 213 -11.10 1.85 13.13
CA SER A 213 -12.16 2.35 12.25
C SER A 213 -11.78 2.32 10.77
N PHE A 214 -10.49 2.51 10.48
CA PHE A 214 -9.93 2.51 9.14
C PHE A 214 -9.89 1.10 8.56
N ALA A 215 -9.36 0.13 9.32
CA ALA A 215 -9.30 -1.28 8.98
C ALA A 215 -10.68 -1.96 8.91
N ALA A 216 -11.69 -1.43 9.61
CA ALA A 216 -13.06 -1.91 9.48
C ALA A 216 -13.69 -1.57 8.11
N ARG A 217 -13.16 -0.56 7.40
CA ARG A 217 -13.67 -0.10 6.10
C ARG A 217 -12.79 -0.52 4.93
N HIS A 218 -11.48 -0.49 5.12
CA HIS A 218 -10.48 -0.75 4.10
C HIS A 218 -9.75 -2.05 4.38
N ASP A 219 -9.31 -2.71 3.32
CA ASP A 219 -8.39 -3.83 3.45
C ASP A 219 -6.97 -3.31 3.60
N VAL A 220 -6.47 -3.27 4.84
CA VAL A 220 -5.20 -2.58 5.15
C VAL A 220 -4.03 -3.57 5.16
N MET A 221 -2.91 -3.13 4.62
CA MET A 221 -1.60 -3.77 4.71
C MET A 221 -0.58 -2.77 5.25
N CYS A 222 0.13 -3.13 6.30
CA CYS A 222 1.26 -2.36 6.81
C CYS A 222 2.56 -3.01 6.33
N CYS A 223 3.33 -2.28 5.53
CA CYS A 223 4.62 -2.71 5.00
C CYS A 223 5.71 -1.94 5.73
N ILE A 224 6.36 -2.59 6.70
CA ILE A 224 7.46 -2.02 7.46
C ILE A 224 8.72 -2.06 6.60
N LEU A 225 9.24 -0.90 6.25
CA LEU A 225 10.43 -0.75 5.42
C LEU A 225 11.68 -0.77 6.30
N ASP A 226 12.50 -1.80 6.16
CA ASP A 226 13.63 -2.05 7.03
C ASP A 226 14.94 -2.09 6.25
N ASP A 227 16.00 -1.58 6.89
CA ASP A 227 17.37 -1.69 6.42
C ASP A 227 18.13 -2.67 7.33
N PRO A 228 18.38 -3.93 6.88
CA PRO A 228 19.11 -4.90 7.70
C PRO A 228 20.56 -4.47 7.98
N ASN A 229 21.13 -3.60 7.14
CA ASN A 229 22.50 -3.11 7.27
C ASN A 229 22.65 -1.98 8.29
N GLU A 230 21.54 -1.34 8.69
CA GLU A 230 21.51 -0.23 9.66
C GLU A 230 22.28 -0.57 10.95
N PHE A 231 22.21 -1.83 11.39
CA PHE A 231 22.92 -2.32 12.59
C PHE A 231 23.95 -3.43 12.32
N ALA A 232 24.00 -4.01 11.12
CA ALA A 232 24.94 -5.09 10.78
C ALA A 232 26.41 -4.63 10.72
N ARG A 233 26.67 -3.32 10.58
CA ARG A 233 28.03 -2.74 10.59
C ARG A 233 28.62 -2.58 11.99
N ILE A 234 27.89 -2.93 13.06
CA ILE A 234 28.43 -3.03 14.43
C ILE A 234 29.33 -4.28 14.54
N ARG A 235 30.47 -4.27 13.83
CA ARG A 235 31.39 -5.42 13.71
C ARG A 235 32.36 -5.58 14.89
N GLY A 236 32.41 -4.61 15.81
CA GLY A 236 33.26 -4.64 17.01
C GLY A 236 32.48 -5.00 18.28
N TRP A 237 33.19 -5.39 19.35
CA TRP A 237 32.65 -5.53 20.71
C TRP A 237 32.80 -4.25 21.55
N PHE A 238 33.70 -3.35 21.13
CA PHE A 238 34.06 -2.12 21.82
C PHE A 238 34.15 -0.97 20.84
N GLY A 239 34.13 0.25 21.36
CA GLY A 239 34.17 1.49 20.58
C GLY A 239 32.84 2.22 20.57
N HIS A 240 32.83 3.35 19.88
CA HIS A 240 31.64 4.15 19.65
C HIS A 240 31.29 4.17 18.18
N ILE A 241 30.01 4.26 17.89
CA ILE A 241 29.48 4.47 16.56
C ILE A 241 28.77 5.82 16.49
N PRO A 242 28.78 6.49 15.33
CA PRO A 242 27.90 7.62 15.10
C PRO A 242 26.44 7.16 15.16
N ASP A 243 25.64 7.85 15.95
CA ASP A 243 24.19 7.69 16.08
C ASP A 243 23.56 9.02 15.74
N GLU A 244 23.06 9.12 14.52
CA GLU A 244 22.40 10.31 14.03
C GLU A 244 20.94 10.28 14.45
N ASN A 245 20.36 11.40 14.84
CA ASN A 245 18.94 11.44 15.16
C ASN A 245 18.13 11.58 13.85
N PRO A 246 17.16 10.68 13.56
CA PRO A 246 16.36 10.75 12.33
C PRO A 246 15.58 12.06 12.15
N GLU A 247 15.17 12.68 13.25
CA GLU A 247 14.31 13.86 13.27
C GLU A 247 15.11 15.17 13.21
N THR A 248 16.27 15.20 13.87
CA THR A 248 17.07 16.43 14.01
C THR A 248 18.35 16.43 13.19
N GLY A 249 18.78 15.28 12.67
CA GLY A 249 20.05 15.12 11.96
C GLY A 249 21.30 15.29 12.85
N VAL A 250 21.12 15.43 14.18
CA VAL A 250 22.24 15.59 15.11
C VAL A 250 22.98 14.27 15.24
N ILE A 251 24.28 14.27 14.92
CA ILE A 251 25.15 13.12 15.09
C ILE A 251 25.67 13.10 16.52
N THR A 252 25.27 12.07 17.26
CA THR A 252 25.80 11.74 18.58
C THR A 252 26.73 10.53 18.49
N SER A 253 27.45 10.24 19.57
CA SER A 253 28.33 9.09 19.64
C SER A 253 27.84 8.15 20.73
N VAL A 254 27.40 6.95 20.35
CA VAL A 254 26.92 5.94 21.30
C VAL A 254 27.88 4.76 21.33
N SER A 255 27.98 4.12 22.49
CA SER A 255 28.79 2.91 22.60
C SER A 255 28.19 1.77 21.77
N VAL A 256 29.04 0.87 21.27
CA VAL A 256 28.61 -0.36 20.58
C VAL A 256 27.61 -1.17 21.41
N ARG A 257 27.79 -1.21 22.73
CA ARG A 257 26.87 -1.91 23.66
C ARG A 257 25.49 -1.24 23.69
N GLU A 258 25.47 0.09 23.75
CA GLU A 258 24.22 0.85 23.75
C GLU A 258 23.49 0.74 22.41
N ALA A 259 24.21 0.81 21.29
CA ALA A 259 23.65 0.60 19.96
C ALA A 259 22.99 -0.79 19.82
N ARG A 260 23.66 -1.85 20.30
CA ARG A 260 23.07 -3.21 20.33
C ARG A 260 21.83 -3.29 21.19
N ARG A 261 21.81 -2.61 22.34
CA ARG A 261 20.62 -2.54 23.20
C ARG A 261 19.46 -1.84 22.49
N LYS A 262 19.70 -0.66 21.89
CA LYS A 262 18.70 0.08 21.10
C LYS A 262 18.16 -0.78 19.96
N HIS A 263 19.03 -1.48 19.23
CA HIS A 263 18.63 -2.38 18.15
C HIS A 263 17.71 -3.50 18.65
N HIS A 264 18.06 -4.16 19.76
CA HIS A 264 17.21 -5.19 20.35
C HIS A 264 15.84 -4.64 20.81
N GLU A 265 15.82 -3.42 21.36
CA GLU A 265 14.57 -2.74 21.73
C GLU A 265 13.71 -2.43 20.49
N ILE A 266 14.31 -2.00 19.38
CA ILE A 266 13.60 -1.75 18.11
C ILE A 266 12.98 -3.04 17.58
N LEU A 267 13.74 -4.14 17.53
CA LEU A 267 13.23 -5.44 17.08
C LEU A 267 12.06 -5.92 17.94
N LYS A 268 12.18 -5.80 19.26
CA LYS A 268 11.12 -6.17 20.19
C LYS A 268 9.86 -5.31 20.02
N ARG A 269 10.00 -3.99 19.84
CA ARG A 269 8.88 -3.09 19.55
C ARG A 269 8.21 -3.42 18.23
N ARG A 270 9.00 -3.81 17.22
CA ARG A 270 8.48 -4.23 15.91
C ARG A 270 7.66 -5.50 16.00
N GLU A 271 8.14 -6.52 16.72
CA GLU A 271 7.36 -7.74 16.97
C GLU A 271 6.03 -7.43 17.66
N GLN A 272 6.06 -6.58 18.69
CA GLN A 272 4.86 -6.13 19.40
C GLN A 272 3.88 -5.42 18.44
N MET A 273 4.39 -4.50 17.61
CA MET A 273 3.58 -3.77 16.63
C MET A 273 2.92 -4.73 15.63
N ILE A 274 3.66 -5.72 15.11
CA ILE A 274 3.13 -6.72 14.18
C ILE A 274 1.99 -7.51 14.85
N ASP A 275 2.16 -7.91 16.10
CA ASP A 275 1.13 -8.64 16.85
C ASP A 275 -0.11 -7.77 17.14
N GLU A 276 0.08 -6.48 17.44
CA GLU A 276 -1.03 -5.54 17.62
C GLU A 276 -1.83 -5.33 16.33
N PHE A 277 -1.16 -5.19 15.18
CA PHE A 277 -1.84 -5.11 13.88
C PHE A 277 -2.60 -6.40 13.54
N LYS A 278 -2.01 -7.57 13.83
CA LYS A 278 -2.69 -8.86 13.64
C LYS A 278 -3.99 -8.96 14.45
N ARG A 279 -4.01 -8.46 15.69
CA ARG A 279 -5.21 -8.47 16.55
C ARG A 279 -6.39 -7.69 15.97
N ILE A 280 -6.14 -6.72 15.09
CA ILE A 280 -7.16 -5.93 14.40
C ILE A 280 -7.35 -6.36 12.94
N ASN A 281 -6.89 -7.57 12.56
CA ASN A 281 -6.94 -8.14 11.21
C ASN A 281 -6.23 -7.30 10.14
N VAL A 282 -5.20 -6.54 10.53
CA VAL A 282 -4.33 -5.83 9.59
C VAL A 282 -3.06 -6.66 9.40
N SER A 283 -2.76 -7.07 8.16
CA SER A 283 -1.48 -7.73 7.89
C SER A 283 -0.35 -6.71 8.03
N CYS A 284 0.66 -7.07 8.80
CA CYS A 284 1.86 -6.28 8.98
C CYS A 284 3.08 -7.15 8.62
N THR A 285 3.91 -6.68 7.70
CA THR A 285 5.03 -7.45 7.15
C THR A 285 6.25 -6.56 6.99
N VAL A 286 7.41 -7.10 7.35
CA VAL A 286 8.70 -6.44 7.20
C VAL A 286 9.25 -6.72 5.81
N PHE A 287 9.73 -5.68 5.15
CA PHE A 287 10.35 -5.75 3.84
C PHE A 287 11.78 -5.27 3.93
N GLN A 288 12.69 -6.01 3.30
CA GLN A 288 14.10 -5.67 3.23
C GLN A 288 14.52 -5.54 1.77
N TYR A 289 15.55 -4.74 1.53
CA TYR A 289 16.07 -4.60 0.18
C TYR A 289 16.67 -5.94 -0.29
N GLY A 290 16.41 -6.33 -1.54
CA GLY A 290 16.84 -7.60 -2.12
C GLY A 290 15.83 -8.75 -2.08
N ASP A 291 14.99 -8.87 -1.04
CA ASP A 291 13.99 -9.95 -0.92
C ASP A 291 12.53 -9.48 -1.09
N HIS A 292 12.31 -8.17 -1.05
CA HIS A 292 10.99 -7.55 -0.98
C HIS A 292 9.99 -7.99 -2.06
N TYR A 293 10.40 -8.30 -3.30
CA TYR A 293 9.46 -8.82 -4.32
C TYR A 293 8.92 -10.21 -3.96
N GLN A 294 9.77 -11.09 -3.42
CA GLN A 294 9.37 -12.42 -2.99
C GLN A 294 8.45 -12.32 -1.77
N THR A 295 8.81 -11.48 -0.82
CA THR A 295 7.99 -11.18 0.37
C THR A 295 6.64 -10.59 -0.02
N LEU A 296 6.59 -9.67 -0.98
CA LEU A 296 5.34 -9.06 -1.46
C LEU A 296 4.47 -10.11 -2.16
N THR A 297 5.06 -10.95 -3.00
CA THR A 297 4.35 -12.03 -3.68
C THR A 297 3.74 -13.01 -2.68
N LYS A 298 4.49 -13.38 -1.63
CA LYS A 298 4.02 -14.24 -0.55
C LYS A 298 2.88 -13.57 0.24
N LEU A 299 3.04 -12.31 0.64
CA LEU A 299 2.01 -11.54 1.34
C LEU A 299 0.70 -11.50 0.55
N LEU A 300 0.76 -11.18 -0.76
CA LEU A 300 -0.43 -11.11 -1.60
C LEU A 300 -1.05 -12.48 -1.86
N ALA A 301 -0.25 -13.56 -1.88
CA ALA A 301 -0.75 -14.93 -2.03
C ALA A 301 -1.44 -15.47 -0.76
N GLU A 302 -0.97 -15.09 0.43
CA GLU A 302 -1.55 -15.52 1.72
C GLU A 302 -2.91 -14.88 2.02
N ARG A 303 -3.25 -13.77 1.36
CA ARG A 303 -4.53 -13.06 1.50
C ARG A 303 -5.66 -13.62 0.65
N ARG A 304 -5.49 -14.81 0.06
CA ARG A 304 -6.47 -15.47 -0.82
C ARG A 304 -7.66 -16.06 -0.09
#